data_AF-A0A151IKF5-F1
#
_entry.id   AF-A0A151IKF5-F1
#
_cell.length_a   1.000
_cell.length_b   1.000
_cell.length_c   1.000
_cell.angle_alpha   90.00
_cell.angle_beta   90.00
_cell.angle_gamma   90.00
#
_symmetry.space_group_name_H-M   'P 1'
#
loop_
_entity.id
_entity.type
_entity.pdbx_description
1 polymer ?
#
loop_
_entity_poly.entity_id
_entity_poly.type
_entity_poly.pdbx_seq_one_letter_code
_entity_poly.pdbx_strand_id
1 'polypeptide(L)'
;MYLEPVLRGLNDSGMDRVYGAYLDKDGLMLGSKRFDVDNEDNIIIDGVRHAGTPGLYELIFKRIPDDTLQTEQDMREYKSLLQATNAHRHKHHPLGRVLANRGHKYRNVIKPLTTPKKKSGKGVPRAMTLNDGAIEYVHWDDPNELVERLRLLDASHRAGNAAHGNEMLSIVEELREAGVIIN
;
A
#
# COMPACT_ATOMS: atom_id res chain seq x y z
N MET A 1 12.71 -8.10 -20.44
CA MET A 1 11.94 -9.22 -19.85
C MET A 1 12.37 -9.39 -18.39
N TYR A 2 11.47 -9.12 -17.44
CA TYR A 2 11.79 -9.02 -16.01
C TYR A 2 11.88 -10.38 -15.28
N LEU A 3 11.16 -11.38 -15.78
CA LEU A 3 11.06 -12.72 -15.22
C LEU A 3 12.34 -13.56 -15.44
N GLU A 4 12.91 -13.50 -16.65
CA GLU A 4 14.06 -14.34 -17.05
C GLU A 4 15.25 -14.28 -16.08
N PRO A 5 15.73 -13.09 -15.63
CA PRO A 5 16.85 -13.04 -14.70
C PRO A 5 16.52 -13.66 -13.34
N VAL A 6 15.28 -13.52 -12.87
CA VAL A 6 14.83 -14.10 -11.59
C VAL A 6 14.72 -15.61 -11.68
N LEU A 7 14.10 -16.13 -12.75
CA LEU A 7 13.93 -17.57 -12.97
C LEU A 7 15.28 -18.29 -13.17
N ARG A 8 16.24 -17.64 -13.83
CA ARG A 8 17.59 -18.18 -14.02
C ARG A 8 18.48 -18.06 -12.77
N GLY A 9 17.98 -17.44 -11.70
CA GLY A 9 18.76 -17.17 -10.48
C GLY A 9 19.99 -16.30 -10.73
N LEU A 10 19.98 -15.50 -11.81
CA LEU A 10 21.10 -14.63 -12.14
C LEU A 10 21.15 -13.50 -11.11
N ASN A 11 22.32 -13.28 -10.51
CA ASN A 11 22.57 -12.11 -9.67
C ASN A 11 22.71 -10.85 -10.54
N ASP A 12 21.64 -10.49 -11.24
CA ASP A 12 21.55 -9.22 -11.92
C ASP A 12 21.45 -8.11 -10.85
N SER A 13 22.50 -7.31 -10.75
CA SER A 13 22.60 -6.19 -9.81
C SER A 13 21.45 -5.17 -9.94
N GLY A 14 20.69 -5.20 -11.03
CA GLY A 14 19.50 -4.37 -11.22
C GLY A 14 18.25 -4.83 -10.47
N MET A 15 18.16 -6.11 -10.07
CA MET A 15 16.96 -6.67 -9.45
C MET A 15 16.87 -6.40 -7.95
N ASP A 16 15.65 -6.15 -7.47
CA ASP A 16 15.38 -5.92 -6.05
C ASP A 16 15.20 -7.24 -5.30
N ARG A 17 16.09 -7.48 -4.34
CA ARG A 17 16.06 -8.67 -3.49
C ARG A 17 15.38 -8.43 -2.14
N VAL A 18 14.93 -7.20 -1.87
CA VAL A 18 14.38 -6.80 -0.58
C VAL A 18 12.87 -6.70 -0.65
N TYR A 19 12.33 -6.01 -1.64
CA TYR A 19 10.88 -5.83 -1.81
C TYR A 19 10.35 -6.44 -3.11
N GLY A 20 11.24 -6.92 -3.99
CA GLY A 20 10.88 -7.44 -5.28
C GLY A 20 10.50 -8.91 -5.27
N ALA A 21 9.95 -9.36 -6.40
CA ALA A 21 9.59 -10.75 -6.58
C ALA A 21 10.85 -11.64 -6.60
N TYR A 22 10.75 -12.82 -6.00
CA TYR A 22 11.86 -13.75 -5.82
C TYR A 22 11.40 -15.19 -6.00
N LEU A 23 12.32 -16.06 -6.41
CA LEU A 23 12.05 -17.49 -6.51
C LEU A 23 12.25 -18.16 -5.16
N ASP A 24 11.27 -18.94 -4.72
CA ASP A 24 11.34 -19.85 -3.58
C ASP A 24 10.97 -21.28 -4.03
N LYS A 25 11.00 -22.25 -3.10
CA LYS A 25 10.56 -23.64 -3.33
C LYS A 25 9.13 -23.73 -3.90
N ASP A 26 8.29 -22.75 -3.59
CA ASP A 26 6.92 -22.64 -4.03
C ASP A 26 6.80 -21.89 -5.37
N GLY A 27 7.91 -21.60 -6.06
CA GLY A 27 7.89 -20.83 -7.30
C GLY A 27 8.08 -19.35 -7.06
N LEU A 28 7.59 -18.52 -7.98
CA LEU A 28 7.80 -17.08 -7.94
C LEU A 28 6.88 -16.46 -6.88
N MET A 29 7.46 -15.67 -5.99
CA MET A 29 6.79 -15.10 -4.82
C MET A 29 6.92 -13.58 -4.85
N LEU A 30 5.89 -12.90 -4.37
CA LEU A 30 5.96 -11.51 -3.94
C LEU A 30 5.51 -11.47 -2.48
N GLY A 31 6.39 -11.03 -1.58
CA GLY A 31 6.13 -11.10 -0.15
C GLY A 31 5.75 -12.51 0.30
N SER A 32 4.54 -12.65 0.87
CA SER A 32 3.98 -13.89 1.40
C SER A 32 3.07 -14.66 0.43
N LYS A 33 2.87 -14.16 -0.80
CA LYS A 33 1.93 -14.71 -1.78
C LYS A 33 2.67 -15.15 -3.05
N ARG A 34 2.10 -16.14 -3.74
CA ARG A 34 2.55 -16.53 -5.08
C ARG A 34 2.31 -15.40 -6.06
N PHE A 35 3.28 -15.22 -6.95
CA PHE A 35 3.25 -14.28 -8.05
C PHE A 35 3.19 -15.09 -9.34
N ASP A 36 2.06 -15.03 -10.02
CA ASP A 36 1.84 -15.69 -11.30
C ASP A 36 1.59 -14.65 -12.39
N VAL A 37 1.81 -15.04 -13.64
CA VAL A 37 1.56 -14.21 -14.82
C VAL A 37 0.76 -15.05 -15.81
N ASP A 38 -0.34 -14.49 -16.34
CA ASP A 38 -1.13 -15.16 -17.36
C ASP A 38 -0.60 -14.95 -18.79
N ASN A 39 -1.28 -15.53 -19.77
CA ASN A 39 -0.87 -15.47 -21.18
C ASN A 39 -0.99 -14.06 -21.80
N GLU A 40 -1.65 -13.12 -21.10
CA GLU A 40 -1.82 -11.72 -21.51
C GLU A 40 -0.88 -10.79 -20.71
N ASP A 41 0.14 -11.35 -20.07
CA ASP A 41 1.10 -10.68 -19.20
C ASP A 41 0.48 -10.05 -17.93
N ASN A 42 -0.78 -10.34 -17.60
CA ASN A 42 -1.40 -9.84 -16.37
C ASN A 42 -0.82 -10.55 -15.14
N ILE A 43 -0.67 -9.79 -14.07
CA ILE A 43 -0.17 -10.28 -12.79
C ILE A 43 -1.33 -10.90 -12.02
N ILE A 44 -1.14 -12.12 -11.51
CA ILE A 44 -2.11 -12.81 -10.66
C ILE A 44 -1.49 -13.04 -9.29
N ILE A 45 -2.09 -12.45 -8.26
CA ILE A 45 -1.68 -12.57 -6.86
C ILE A 45 -2.93 -12.81 -6.02
N ASP A 46 -2.93 -13.88 -5.22
CA ASP A 46 -4.05 -14.25 -4.34
C ASP A 46 -5.41 -14.39 -5.08
N GLY A 47 -5.38 -14.77 -6.36
CA GLY A 47 -6.55 -14.89 -7.22
C GLY A 47 -7.05 -13.56 -7.81
N VAL A 48 -6.44 -12.43 -7.45
CA VAL A 48 -6.74 -11.12 -8.02
C VAL A 48 -5.84 -10.87 -9.24
N ARG A 49 -6.45 -10.36 -10.31
CA ARG A 49 -5.75 -10.01 -11.56
C ARG A 49 -5.47 -8.51 -11.63
N HIS A 50 -4.23 -8.15 -11.92
CA HIS A 50 -3.77 -6.78 -12.15
C HIS A 50 -3.17 -6.66 -13.55
N ALA A 51 -3.37 -5.51 -14.20
CA ALA A 51 -2.83 -5.28 -15.54
C ALA A 51 -1.30 -5.34 -15.55
N GLY A 52 -0.74 -6.07 -16.52
CA GLY A 52 0.70 -6.26 -16.70
C GLY A 52 1.43 -5.07 -17.31
N THR A 53 1.45 -3.91 -16.66
CA THR A 53 2.08 -2.71 -17.24
C THR A 53 3.61 -2.74 -17.07
N PRO A 54 4.39 -2.14 -18.00
CA PRO A 54 5.83 -1.99 -17.83
C PRO A 54 6.21 -1.28 -16.53
N GLY A 55 5.48 -0.22 -16.15
CA GLY A 55 5.70 0.52 -14.91
C GLY A 55 5.48 -0.33 -13.65
N LEU A 56 4.45 -1.16 -13.63
CA LEU A 56 4.18 -2.05 -12.49
C LEU A 56 5.23 -3.16 -12.39
N TYR A 57 5.64 -3.76 -13.51
CA TYR A 57 6.74 -4.72 -13.53
C TYR A 57 8.07 -4.09 -13.06
N GLU A 58 8.36 -2.87 -13.48
CA GLU A 58 9.54 -2.11 -13.05
C GLU A 58 9.55 -1.92 -11.53
N LEU A 59 8.41 -1.50 -10.95
CA LEU A 59 8.22 -1.33 -9.52
C LEU A 59 8.40 -2.64 -8.74
N ILE A 60 7.93 -3.76 -9.27
CA ILE A 60 8.03 -5.07 -8.61
C ILE A 60 9.46 -5.58 -8.68
N PHE A 61 10.08 -5.62 -9.85
CA PHE A 61 11.33 -6.36 -10.04
C PHE A 61 12.59 -5.53 -9.81
N LYS A 62 12.60 -4.22 -10.06
CA LYS A 62 13.84 -3.43 -10.07
C LYS A 62 14.16 -2.80 -8.73
N ARG A 63 15.47 -2.74 -8.43
CA ARG A 63 16.04 -2.10 -7.23
C ARG A 63 16.03 -0.57 -7.35
N ILE A 64 16.19 -0.08 -8.57
CA ILE A 64 16.08 1.33 -8.94
C ILE A 64 15.11 1.34 -10.13
N PRO A 65 13.80 1.44 -9.86
CA PRO A 65 12.80 1.54 -10.91
C PRO A 65 13.00 2.81 -11.75
N ASP A 66 12.89 2.70 -13.08
CA ASP A 66 12.81 3.84 -13.99
C ASP A 66 11.49 4.59 -13.78
N ASP A 67 11.58 5.82 -13.29
CA ASP A 67 10.44 6.67 -12.96
C ASP A 67 9.68 7.15 -14.20
N THR A 68 10.30 7.13 -15.38
CA THR A 68 9.67 7.53 -16.64
C THR A 68 8.64 6.52 -17.16
N LEU A 69 8.72 5.27 -16.68
CA LEU A 69 7.83 4.18 -17.08
C LEU A 69 6.60 4.04 -16.17
N GLN A 70 6.57 4.74 -15.03
CA GLN A 70 5.57 4.55 -13.99
C GLN A 70 4.46 5.58 -14.08
N THR A 71 3.22 5.11 -14.08
CA THR A 71 2.03 5.95 -13.94
C THR A 71 1.57 6.03 -12.48
N GLU A 72 0.74 7.02 -12.17
CA GLU A 72 0.07 7.10 -10.87
C GLU A 72 -0.82 5.87 -10.59
N GLN A 73 -1.36 5.22 -11.63
CA GLN A 73 -2.10 3.97 -11.46
C GLN A 73 -1.15 2.84 -11.04
N ASP A 74 0.03 2.71 -11.66
CA ASP A 74 1.01 1.69 -11.29
C ASP A 74 1.46 1.84 -9.84
N MET A 75 1.61 3.08 -9.36
CA MET A 75 1.95 3.36 -7.96
C MET A 75 0.83 2.96 -6.99
N ARG A 76 -0.44 3.19 -7.36
CA ARG A 76 -1.60 2.73 -6.58
C ARG A 76 -1.68 1.21 -6.53
N GLU A 77 -1.55 0.55 -7.68
CA GLU A 77 -1.57 -0.91 -7.77
C GLU A 77 -0.41 -1.52 -6.98
N TYR A 78 0.80 -0.99 -7.14
CA TYR A 78 1.95 -1.48 -6.40
C TYR A 78 1.77 -1.32 -4.90
N LYS A 79 1.15 -0.22 -4.43
CA LYS A 79 0.79 -0.07 -3.01
C LYS A 79 -0.18 -1.15 -2.55
N SER A 80 -1.24 -1.42 -3.32
CA SER A 80 -2.20 -2.50 -3.03
C SER A 80 -1.50 -3.86 -2.94
N LEU A 81 -0.63 -4.18 -3.91
CA LEU A 81 0.17 -5.41 -3.90
C LEU A 81 1.08 -5.50 -2.67
N LEU A 82 1.74 -4.40 -2.29
CA LEU A 82 2.59 -4.38 -1.09
C LEU A 82 1.78 -4.69 0.17
N GLN A 83 0.53 -4.22 0.26
CA GLN A 83 -0.37 -4.47 1.39
C GLN A 83 -0.87 -5.92 1.38
N ALA A 84 -1.41 -6.39 0.25
CA ALA A 84 -1.95 -7.74 0.10
C ALA A 84 -0.90 -8.84 0.34
N THR A 85 0.35 -8.60 -0.06
CA THR A 85 1.43 -9.57 0.05
C THR A 85 2.33 -9.40 1.28
N ASN A 86 2.23 -8.25 1.96
CA ASN A 86 3.15 -7.84 3.02
C ASN A 86 4.63 -7.78 2.59
N ALA A 87 4.93 -7.64 1.29
CA ALA A 87 6.31 -7.60 0.77
C ALA A 87 7.18 -6.50 1.40
N HIS A 88 6.57 -5.41 1.87
CA HIS A 88 7.26 -4.31 2.54
C HIS A 88 7.54 -4.54 4.03
N ARG A 89 7.06 -5.66 4.63
CA ARG A 89 7.15 -5.93 6.07
C ARG A 89 8.18 -7.03 6.38
N HIS A 90 8.76 -6.97 7.58
CA HIS A 90 9.66 -8.00 8.06
C HIS A 90 9.00 -9.39 8.01
N LYS A 91 9.73 -10.35 7.41
CA LYS A 91 9.28 -11.74 7.24
C LYS A 91 7.95 -11.88 6.49
N HIS A 92 7.55 -10.85 5.74
CA HIS A 92 6.25 -10.77 5.07
C HIS A 92 5.05 -11.00 6.02
N HIS A 93 5.24 -10.68 7.29
CA HIS A 93 4.21 -10.88 8.31
C HIS A 93 3.25 -9.67 8.32
N PRO A 94 1.92 -9.85 8.40
CA PRO A 94 0.96 -8.75 8.38
C PRO A 94 1.18 -7.74 9.52
N LEU A 95 1.46 -8.25 10.73
CA LEU A 95 1.81 -7.42 11.88
C LEU A 95 3.30 -7.04 11.94
N GLY A 96 4.08 -7.40 10.93
CA GLY A 96 5.51 -7.10 10.85
C GLY A 96 5.73 -5.61 10.66
N ARG A 97 6.77 -5.05 11.29
CA ARG A 97 7.18 -3.66 11.02
C ARG A 97 7.66 -3.51 9.58
N VAL A 98 7.48 -2.32 9.00
CA VAL A 98 8.02 -1.97 7.68
C VAL A 98 9.53 -2.20 7.68
N LEU A 99 10.01 -2.92 6.67
CA LEU A 99 11.42 -3.27 6.48
C LEU A 99 12.19 -2.05 5.99
N ALA A 100 12.51 -1.11 6.89
CA ALA A 100 13.21 0.12 6.54
C ALA A 100 14.70 -0.12 6.21
N ASN A 101 15.23 0.53 5.18
CA ASN A 101 16.66 0.51 4.87
C ASN A 101 17.14 1.81 4.20
N ARG A 102 18.41 1.87 3.78
CA ARG A 102 19.00 3.07 3.15
C ARG A 102 18.92 3.07 1.62
N GLY A 103 18.36 2.02 1.02
CA GLY A 103 18.30 1.83 -0.43
C GLY A 103 17.34 2.79 -1.14
N HIS A 104 17.54 2.96 -2.45
CA HIS A 104 16.76 3.85 -3.31
C HIS A 104 15.26 3.54 -3.25
N LYS A 105 14.90 2.28 -3.52
CA LYS A 105 13.51 1.82 -3.50
C LYS A 105 12.79 2.09 -2.18
N TYR A 106 13.46 1.90 -1.05
CA TYR A 106 12.86 2.25 0.24
C TYR A 106 12.55 3.74 0.34
N ARG A 107 13.53 4.60 0.06
CA ARG A 107 13.41 6.04 0.26
C ARG A 107 12.38 6.69 -0.66
N ASN A 108 12.34 6.24 -1.91
CA ASN A 108 11.62 6.93 -2.98
C ASN A 108 10.29 6.25 -3.36
N VAL A 109 10.13 4.96 -3.07
CA VAL A 109 8.92 4.20 -3.41
C VAL A 109 8.23 3.67 -2.16
N ILE A 110 8.89 2.78 -1.40
CA ILE A 110 8.23 2.07 -0.29
C ILE A 110 7.82 3.02 0.83
N LYS A 111 8.71 3.89 1.29
CA LYS A 111 8.44 4.81 2.41
C LYS A 111 7.30 5.77 2.08
N PRO A 112 7.27 6.46 0.92
CA PRO A 112 6.13 7.30 0.55
C PRO A 112 4.79 6.55 0.47
N LEU A 113 4.80 5.29 0.00
CA LEU A 113 3.57 4.50 -0.14
C LEU A 113 3.06 3.90 1.18
N THR A 114 3.95 3.62 2.12
CA THR A 114 3.64 2.89 3.37
C THR A 114 3.63 3.75 4.63
N THR A 115 4.20 4.96 4.57
CA THR A 115 4.15 5.89 5.69
C THR A 115 3.09 6.96 5.44
N PRO A 116 2.14 7.16 6.37
CA PRO A 116 1.17 8.23 6.22
C PRO A 116 1.90 9.57 6.17
N LYS A 117 1.52 10.42 5.22
CA LYS A 117 2.02 11.80 5.15
C LYS A 117 1.72 12.45 6.50
N LYS A 118 2.76 12.85 7.23
CA LYS A 118 2.58 13.65 8.44
C LYS A 118 1.92 14.97 8.03
N LYS A 119 0.65 15.19 8.39
CA LYS A 119 0.10 16.53 8.41
C LYS A 119 0.98 17.32 9.39
N SER A 120 1.79 18.23 8.87
CA SER A 120 2.54 19.17 9.71
C SER A 120 1.50 19.98 10.48
N GLY A 121 1.42 19.78 11.79
CA GLY A 121 0.53 20.53 12.66
C GLY A 121 1.00 21.98 12.74
N LYS A 122 0.55 22.82 11.80
CA LYS A 122 0.54 24.27 12.01
C LYS A 122 -0.63 24.50 12.96
N GLY A 123 -0.36 25.06 14.14
CA GLY A 123 -1.33 25.24 15.22
C GLY A 123 -2.68 25.74 14.72
N VAL A 124 -3.76 25.21 15.31
CA VAL A 124 -5.15 25.45 14.90
C VAL A 124 -5.43 26.96 14.87
N PRO A 125 -5.79 27.56 13.71
CA PRO A 125 -6.34 28.91 13.70
C PRO A 125 -7.69 28.87 14.42
N ARG A 126 -7.81 29.69 15.45
CA ARG A 126 -9.02 29.85 16.25
C ARG A 126 -10.03 30.68 15.46
N ALA A 127 -10.67 30.08 14.46
CA ALA A 127 -11.92 30.52 13.83
C ALA A 127 -12.35 29.44 12.83
N MET A 128 -13.50 28.81 13.09
CA MET A 128 -14.18 27.96 12.12
C MET A 128 -14.62 28.82 10.94
N THR A 129 -13.93 28.70 9.80
CA THR A 129 -14.53 28.94 8.48
C THR A 129 -14.56 27.60 7.76
N LEU A 130 -15.77 27.14 7.44
CA LEU A 130 -15.98 26.05 6.49
C LEU A 130 -15.40 26.52 5.16
N ASN A 131 -14.22 26.02 4.81
CA ASN A 131 -13.66 26.25 3.48
C ASN A 131 -14.12 25.09 2.60
N ASP A 132 -14.66 25.43 1.43
CA ASP A 132 -15.02 24.54 0.31
C ASP A 132 -13.79 23.86 -0.32
N GLY A 133 -12.88 23.36 0.52
CA GLY A 133 -11.74 22.55 0.12
C GLY A 133 -12.20 21.10 0.05
N ALA A 134 -12.22 20.57 -1.17
CA ALA A 134 -12.52 19.18 -1.51
C ALA A 134 -12.23 18.20 -0.36
N ILE A 135 -13.27 17.54 0.12
CA ILE A 135 -13.15 16.39 1.00
C ILE A 135 -12.27 15.39 0.25
N GLU A 136 -11.03 15.20 0.71
CA GLU A 136 -10.10 14.21 0.16
C GLU A 136 -10.71 12.84 0.49
N TYR A 137 -11.49 12.31 -0.44
CA TYR A 137 -12.10 11.00 -0.35
C TYR A 137 -10.98 9.95 -0.35
N VAL A 138 -10.68 9.40 0.82
CA VAL A 138 -9.72 8.29 0.95
C VAL A 138 -10.52 7.02 0.75
N HIS A 139 -10.34 6.36 -0.40
CA HIS A 139 -10.97 5.07 -0.65
C HIS A 139 -10.23 4.00 0.18
N TRP A 140 -10.93 3.38 1.13
CA TRP A 140 -10.41 2.27 1.93
C TRP A 140 -10.95 0.95 1.37
N ASP A 141 -10.04 0.04 0.98
CA ASP A 141 -10.40 -1.21 0.30
C ASP A 141 -10.85 -2.35 1.24
N ASP A 142 -10.57 -2.25 2.56
CA ASP A 142 -10.94 -3.26 3.57
C ASP A 142 -11.76 -2.63 4.72
N PRO A 143 -13.03 -3.07 4.92
CA PRO A 143 -13.84 -2.67 6.06
C PRO A 143 -13.22 -2.88 7.44
N ASN A 144 -12.31 -3.86 7.60
CA ASN A 144 -11.66 -4.10 8.89
C ASN A 144 -10.70 -2.96 9.27
N GLU A 145 -10.06 -2.31 8.29
CA GLU A 145 -9.19 -1.16 8.55
C GLU A 145 -10.01 0.05 9.05
N LEU A 146 -11.21 0.24 8.51
CA LEU A 146 -12.17 1.25 8.98
C LEU A 146 -12.59 1.00 10.43
N VAL A 147 -12.89 -0.25 10.78
CA VAL A 147 -13.26 -0.64 12.16
C VAL A 147 -12.08 -0.42 13.13
N GLU A 148 -10.85 -0.77 12.74
CA GLU A 148 -9.67 -0.56 13.58
C GLU A 148 -9.36 0.93 13.77
N ARG A 149 -9.51 1.73 12.72
CA ARG A 149 -9.36 3.19 12.80
C ARG A 149 -10.42 3.81 13.70
N LEU A 150 -11.68 3.40 13.56
CA LEU A 150 -12.78 3.87 14.40
C LEU A 150 -12.54 3.56 15.88
N ARG A 151 -12.06 2.35 16.21
CA ARG A 151 -11.70 1.98 17.59
C ARG A 151 -10.62 2.89 18.17
N LEU A 152 -9.60 3.23 17.39
CA LEU A 152 -8.54 4.13 17.84
C LEU A 152 -9.05 5.56 18.07
N LEU A 153 -9.92 6.05 17.19
CA LEU A 153 -10.53 7.38 17.33
C LEU A 153 -11.50 7.44 18.53
N ASP A 154 -12.30 6.40 18.77
CA ASP A 154 -13.17 6.30 19.95
C ASP A 154 -12.37 6.28 21.25
N ALA A 155 -11.24 5.54 21.30
CA ALA A 155 -10.35 5.54 22.45
C ALA A 155 -9.74 6.93 22.72
N SER A 156 -9.33 7.65 21.66
CA SER A 156 -8.84 9.03 21.75
C SER A 156 -9.94 9.99 22.24
N HIS A 157 -11.16 9.82 21.75
CA HIS A 157 -12.31 10.62 22.14
C HIS A 157 -12.67 10.41 23.62
N ARG A 158 -12.73 9.16 24.08
CA ARG A 158 -12.95 8.80 25.50
C ARG A 158 -11.85 9.31 26.42
N ALA A 159 -10.63 9.49 25.91
CA ALA A 159 -9.52 10.11 26.64
C ALA A 159 -9.61 11.65 26.69
N GLY A 160 -10.67 12.25 26.16
CA GLY A 160 -10.95 13.70 26.21
C GLY A 160 -10.54 14.48 24.95
N ASN A 161 -10.13 13.81 23.87
CA ASN A 161 -9.74 14.47 22.63
C ASN A 161 -10.88 14.48 21.60
N ALA A 162 -11.63 15.59 21.55
CA ALA A 162 -12.77 15.77 20.66
C ALA A 162 -12.41 16.23 19.22
N ALA A 163 -11.13 16.31 18.86
CA ALA A 163 -10.69 16.86 17.58
C ALA A 163 -11.03 16.01 16.35
N HIS A 164 -11.55 14.79 16.55
CA HIS A 164 -11.67 13.76 15.50
C HIS A 164 -13.11 13.47 15.04
N GLY A 165 -14.10 14.30 15.43
CA GLY A 165 -15.52 14.03 15.16
C GLY A 165 -15.87 13.85 13.67
N ASN A 166 -15.31 14.68 12.79
CA ASN A 166 -15.59 14.61 11.36
C ASN A 166 -15.03 13.33 10.70
N GLU A 167 -13.86 12.85 11.16
CA GLU A 167 -13.26 11.61 10.67
C GLU A 167 -14.07 10.39 11.16
N MET A 168 -14.54 10.41 12.41
CA MET A 168 -15.42 9.37 12.93
C MET A 168 -16.72 9.27 12.14
N LEU A 169 -17.36 10.40 11.82
CA LEU A 169 -18.59 10.44 11.01
C LEU A 169 -18.36 9.89 9.59
N SER A 170 -17.26 10.28 8.92
CA SER A 170 -16.92 9.78 7.58
C SER A 170 -16.76 8.25 7.57
N ILE A 171 -16.06 7.70 8.57
CA ILE A 171 -15.83 6.25 8.69
C ILE A 171 -17.13 5.50 8.96
N VAL A 172 -18.02 6.04 9.79
CA VAL A 172 -19.32 5.42 10.09
C VAL A 172 -20.20 5.37 8.83
N GLU A 173 -20.21 6.42 8.01
CA GLU A 173 -20.98 6.40 6.76
C GLU A 173 -20.37 5.43 5.73
N GLU A 174 -19.05 5.33 5.61
CA GLU A 174 -18.41 4.33 4.74
C GLU A 174 -18.72 2.89 5.18
N LEU A 175 -18.71 2.61 6.49
CA LEU A 175 -19.09 1.30 7.03
C LEU A 175 -20.57 0.97 6.76
N ARG A 176 -21.44 1.99 6.70
CA ARG A 176 -22.85 1.84 6.33
C ARG A 176 -22.99 1.54 4.84
N GLU A 177 -22.30 2.27 3.97
CA GLU A 177 -22.30 2.04 2.52
C GLU A 177 -21.76 0.65 2.16
N ALA A 178 -20.74 0.18 2.89
CA ALA A 178 -20.20 -1.17 2.76
C ALA A 178 -21.13 -2.28 3.32
N GLY A 179 -22.26 -1.92 3.94
CA GLY A 179 -23.22 -2.88 4.52
C GLY A 179 -22.69 -3.61 5.77
N VAL A 180 -21.63 -3.10 6.40
CA VAL A 180 -20.97 -3.70 7.57
C VAL A 180 -21.75 -3.39 8.85
N ILE A 181 -22.36 -2.21 8.90
CA ILE A 181 -23.23 -1.78 9.98
C ILE A 181 -24.60 -1.38 9.45
N ILE A 182 -25.64 -1.79 10.17
CA ILE A 182 -27.04 -1.46 9.89
C ILE A 182 -27.50 -0.34 10.82
N ASN A 183 -28.51 0.40 10.36
CA ASN A 183 -29.10 1.54 11.06
C ASN A 183 -29.79 1.14 12.37
#